data_AF-A0A354H4J8-F1
#
_entry.id   AF-A0A354H4J8-F1
#
_cell.length_a   1.000
_cell.length_b   1.000
_cell.length_c   1.000
_cell.angle_alpha   90.00
_cell.angle_beta   90.00
_cell.angle_gamma   90.00
#
_symmetry.space_group_name_H-M   'P 1'
#
loop_
_entity.id
_entity.type
_entity.pdbx_description
1 polymer ?
#
loop_
_entity_poly.entity_id
_entity_poly.type
_entity_poly.pdbx_seq_one_letter_code
_entity_poly.pdbx_strand_id
1 'polypeptide(L)'
;MSKSIFRIVLVSFFCLLLGSIAFAAEPVKIGALFSVSGPASFLGEPERNTAEMMVAQINKAGGIKGRKLELVVYDTQGDATKAVQGVNKLIKDDKVVAIIGPSTTGDSMAVIPVVEKAEIPMISCAAGIKITDPVKKWVFKTAQNDVLAVTKIYRYLQKQKIAKVAILTVSDGFGSSGREQLKLQSKEFGMQIISDETYGPKDDDMTVQLTKIRDSEAQAIICWGTNPGPAKVARNVKQLGIKIPLYMSHGVSSKKFIELAGEGAEGIILPSGKVIVADQLP
;
A
#
# COMPACT_ATOMS: atom_id res chain seq x y z
N MET A 1 -51.81 40.60 32.54
CA MET A 1 -50.64 40.75 31.64
C MET A 1 -51.11 41.45 30.36
N SER A 2 -50.57 42.62 30.03
CA SER A 2 -51.02 43.40 28.86
C SER A 2 -50.83 42.60 27.56
N LYS A 3 -51.79 42.67 26.62
CA LYS A 3 -51.71 42.03 25.29
C LYS A 3 -50.43 42.42 24.53
N SER A 4 -49.82 43.56 24.85
CA SER A 4 -48.52 44.00 24.30
C SER A 4 -47.34 43.19 24.82
N ILE A 5 -47.34 42.78 26.09
CA ILE A 5 -46.25 41.98 26.69
C ILE A 5 -46.26 40.57 26.09
N PHE A 6 -47.45 39.99 25.89
CA PHE A 6 -47.58 38.68 25.24
C PHE A 6 -47.09 38.69 23.79
N ARG A 7 -47.35 39.76 23.03
CA ARG A 7 -46.85 39.92 21.65
C ARG A 7 -45.33 40.09 21.58
N ILE A 8 -44.72 40.84 22.49
CA ILE A 8 -43.26 41.05 22.52
C ILE A 8 -42.52 39.74 22.88
N VAL A 9 -43.08 38.95 23.80
CA VAL A 9 -42.53 37.63 24.16
C VAL A 9 -42.67 36.65 22.98
N LEU A 10 -43.81 36.64 22.27
CA LEU A 10 -44.03 35.76 21.12
C LEU A 10 -43.08 36.08 19.95
N VAL A 11 -42.83 37.38 19.68
CA VAL A 11 -41.91 37.83 18.62
C VAL A 11 -40.45 37.53 18.98
N SER A 12 -40.05 37.72 20.24
CA SER A 12 -38.70 37.37 20.70
C SER A 12 -38.45 35.86 20.65
N PHE A 13 -39.46 35.04 20.96
CA PHE A 13 -39.37 33.58 20.86
C PHE A 13 -39.27 33.10 19.40
N PHE A 14 -39.95 33.78 18.47
CA PHE A 14 -39.87 33.48 17.04
C PHE A 14 -38.52 33.89 16.42
N CYS A 15 -37.92 35.00 16.86
CA CYS A 15 -36.57 35.41 16.44
C CYS A 15 -35.46 34.49 17.00
N LEU A 16 -35.63 33.93 18.21
CA LEU A 16 -34.73 32.91 18.77
C LEU A 16 -34.81 31.57 18.04
N LEU A 17 -35.99 31.20 17.52
CA LEU A 17 -36.20 29.99 16.71
C LEU A 17 -35.58 30.10 15.29
N LEU A 18 -35.48 31.31 14.73
CA LEU A 18 -34.84 31.56 13.43
C LEU A 18 -33.31 31.65 13.49
N GLY A 19 -32.74 31.92 14.68
CA GLY A 19 -31.28 32.08 14.87
C GLY A 19 -30.48 30.78 14.89
N SER A 20 -31.11 29.61 14.77
CA SER A 20 -30.47 28.30 15.02
C SER A 20 -30.68 27.27 13.91
N ILE A 21 -30.98 27.67 12.67
CA ILE A 21 -30.73 26.77 11.53
C ILE A 21 -29.25 26.89 11.20
N ALA A 22 -28.41 26.25 12.01
CA ALA A 22 -27.03 26.01 11.65
C ALA A 22 -27.06 25.09 10.42
N PHE A 23 -26.95 25.68 9.22
CA PHE A 23 -26.69 24.92 8.00
C PHE A 23 -25.40 24.16 8.22
N ALA A 24 -25.50 22.86 8.53
CA ALA A 24 -24.36 21.99 8.62
C ALA A 24 -23.65 22.05 7.27
N ALA A 25 -22.44 22.61 7.25
CA ALA A 25 -21.67 22.73 6.02
C ALA A 25 -21.47 21.34 5.40
N GLU A 26 -21.61 21.25 4.07
CA GLU A 26 -21.51 19.96 3.37
C GLU A 26 -20.22 19.23 3.73
N PRO A 27 -20.25 17.90 3.90
CA PRO A 27 -19.07 17.14 4.25
C PRO A 27 -17.97 17.27 3.18
N VAL A 28 -16.72 17.11 3.59
CA VAL A 28 -15.58 16.97 2.69
C VAL A 28 -15.46 15.51 2.33
N LYS A 29 -15.75 15.16 1.09
CA LYS A 29 -15.69 13.78 0.61
C LYS A 29 -14.26 13.39 0.19
N ILE A 30 -13.76 12.31 0.78
CA ILE A 30 -12.49 11.70 0.44
C ILE A 30 -12.77 10.33 -0.17
N GLY A 31 -12.22 10.09 -1.36
CA GLY A 31 -12.32 8.80 -2.02
C GLY A 31 -11.22 7.85 -1.55
N ALA A 32 -11.51 6.56 -1.59
CA ALA A 32 -10.54 5.52 -1.32
C ALA A 32 -10.68 4.36 -2.31
N LEU A 33 -9.56 3.89 -2.82
CA LEU A 33 -9.45 2.71 -3.66
C LEU A 33 -8.59 1.70 -2.92
N PHE A 34 -9.19 0.67 -2.33
CA PHE A 34 -8.44 -0.33 -1.59
C PHE A 34 -8.74 -1.73 -2.12
N SER A 35 -7.74 -2.60 -2.13
CA SER A 35 -7.92 -4.02 -2.42
C SER A 35 -8.45 -4.73 -1.17
N VAL A 36 -9.72 -4.48 -0.81
CA VAL A 36 -10.34 -4.99 0.42
C VAL A 36 -10.57 -6.50 0.31
N SER A 37 -10.91 -6.98 -0.88
CA SER A 37 -10.97 -8.40 -1.19
C SER A 37 -9.91 -8.80 -2.23
N GLY A 38 -9.90 -10.08 -2.62
CA GLY A 38 -8.94 -10.61 -3.58
C GLY A 38 -7.55 -10.90 -3.00
N PRO A 39 -6.55 -11.20 -3.86
CA PRO A 39 -5.23 -11.67 -3.43
C PRO A 39 -4.46 -10.67 -2.56
N ALA A 40 -4.73 -9.37 -2.72
CA ALA A 40 -4.08 -8.28 -1.98
C ALA A 40 -4.88 -7.80 -0.75
N SER A 41 -5.92 -8.53 -0.32
CA SER A 41 -6.77 -8.20 0.84
C SER A 41 -6.00 -7.92 2.14
N PHE A 42 -4.89 -8.61 2.36
CA PHE A 42 -4.03 -8.37 3.52
C PHE A 42 -3.40 -6.96 3.56
N LEU A 43 -3.41 -6.22 2.44
CA LEU A 43 -3.05 -4.79 2.38
C LEU A 43 -4.30 -3.91 2.50
N GLY A 44 -5.31 -4.15 1.66
CA GLY A 44 -6.43 -3.21 1.53
C GLY A 44 -7.37 -3.22 2.72
N GLU A 45 -7.52 -4.34 3.43
CA GLU A 45 -8.32 -4.39 4.66
C GLU A 45 -7.74 -3.48 5.78
N PRO A 46 -6.46 -3.60 6.18
CA PRO A 46 -5.90 -2.68 7.18
C PRO A 46 -5.84 -1.23 6.68
N GLU A 47 -5.63 -0.99 5.39
CA GLU A 47 -5.70 0.36 4.81
C GLU A 47 -7.10 0.98 4.97
N ARG A 48 -8.17 0.25 4.61
CA ARG A 48 -9.56 0.70 4.81
C ARG A 48 -9.85 0.97 6.28
N ASN A 49 -9.54 0.01 7.16
CA ASN A 49 -9.81 0.13 8.59
C ASN A 49 -9.08 1.34 9.19
N THR A 50 -7.84 1.61 8.73
CA THR A 50 -7.07 2.79 9.16
C THR A 50 -7.72 4.08 8.66
N ALA A 51 -8.13 4.14 7.39
CA ALA A 51 -8.80 5.32 6.84
C ALA A 51 -10.10 5.65 7.58
N GLU A 52 -10.93 4.62 7.85
CA GLU A 52 -12.17 4.76 8.63
C GLU A 52 -11.89 5.25 10.06
N MET A 53 -10.90 4.66 10.74
CA MET A 53 -10.48 5.07 12.08
C MET A 53 -10.04 6.54 12.10
N MET A 54 -9.20 6.96 11.13
CA MET A 54 -8.71 8.34 11.05
C MET A 54 -9.84 9.33 10.77
N VAL A 55 -10.76 8.99 9.87
CA VAL A 55 -11.95 9.81 9.58
C VAL A 55 -12.81 9.97 10.83
N ALA A 56 -13.05 8.88 11.59
CA ALA A 56 -13.79 8.94 12.84
C ALA A 56 -13.09 9.83 13.88
N GLN A 57 -11.77 9.73 14.02
CA GLN A 57 -10.99 10.58 14.94
C GLN A 57 -11.04 12.06 14.55
N ILE A 58 -10.83 12.39 13.27
CA ILE A 58 -10.90 13.76 12.76
C ILE A 58 -12.30 14.34 12.97
N ASN A 59 -13.34 13.56 12.68
CA ASN A 59 -14.72 13.98 12.89
C ASN A 59 -15.04 14.20 14.35
N LYS A 60 -14.55 13.35 15.26
CA LYS A 60 -14.70 13.53 16.71
C LYS A 60 -14.01 14.80 17.21
N ALA A 61 -12.90 15.21 16.57
CA ALA A 61 -12.18 16.45 16.85
C ALA A 61 -12.80 17.71 16.22
N GLY A 62 -13.99 17.61 15.61
CA GLY A 62 -14.70 18.75 15.01
C GLY A 62 -14.58 18.85 13.48
N GLY A 63 -13.91 17.91 12.83
CA GLY A 63 -13.75 17.90 11.37
C GLY A 63 -12.69 18.88 10.86
N ILE A 64 -12.68 19.14 9.56
CA ILE A 64 -11.77 20.08 8.91
C ILE A 64 -12.46 21.42 8.76
N LYS A 65 -12.01 22.45 9.49
CA LYS A 65 -12.64 23.78 9.53
C LYS A 65 -14.14 23.69 9.84
N GLY A 66 -14.52 22.80 10.77
CA GLY A 66 -15.91 22.55 11.16
C GLY A 66 -16.72 21.64 10.22
N ARG A 67 -16.16 21.23 9.08
CA ARG A 67 -16.80 20.31 8.11
C ARG A 67 -16.42 18.87 8.41
N LYS A 68 -17.40 17.97 8.50
CA LYS A 68 -17.13 16.54 8.68
C LYS A 68 -16.51 15.95 7.41
N LEU A 69 -15.64 14.96 7.59
CA LEU A 69 -15.17 14.09 6.53
C LEU A 69 -16.18 12.99 6.24
N GLU A 70 -16.37 12.68 4.97
CA GLU A 70 -17.10 11.50 4.49
C GLU A 70 -16.14 10.67 3.64
N LEU A 71 -15.96 9.39 3.99
CA LEU A 71 -15.09 8.48 3.27
C LEU A 71 -15.92 7.62 2.32
N VAL A 72 -15.59 7.65 1.03
CA VAL A 72 -16.23 6.80 0.02
C VAL A 72 -15.21 5.77 -0.45
N VAL A 73 -15.45 4.49 -0.14
CA VAL A 73 -14.51 3.39 -0.42
C VAL A 73 -15.03 2.53 -1.56
N TYR A 74 -14.19 2.27 -2.57
CA TYR A 74 -14.41 1.21 -3.55
C TYR A 74 -13.36 0.11 -3.42
N ASP A 75 -13.84 -1.14 -3.41
CA ASP A 75 -13.00 -2.34 -3.42
C ASP A 75 -12.46 -2.61 -4.84
N THR A 76 -11.15 -2.47 -5.02
CA THR A 76 -10.49 -2.74 -6.30
C THR A 76 -10.24 -4.23 -6.54
N GLN A 77 -10.23 -5.04 -5.48
CA GLN A 77 -9.87 -6.47 -5.53
C GLN A 77 -8.47 -6.78 -6.07
N GLY A 78 -7.61 -5.76 -6.20
CA GLY A 78 -6.32 -5.84 -6.88
C GLY A 78 -6.46 -5.96 -8.41
N ASP A 79 -7.57 -5.47 -8.96
CA ASP A 79 -7.88 -5.49 -10.38
C ASP A 79 -7.87 -4.05 -10.95
N ALA A 80 -7.03 -3.84 -11.95
CA ALA A 80 -6.83 -2.53 -12.58
C ALA A 80 -8.11 -2.00 -13.25
N THR A 81 -8.94 -2.86 -13.83
CA THR A 81 -10.20 -2.44 -14.44
C THR A 81 -11.19 -1.93 -13.37
N LYS A 82 -11.30 -2.64 -12.24
CA LYS A 82 -12.12 -2.19 -11.10
C LYS A 82 -11.58 -0.91 -10.48
N ALA A 83 -10.26 -0.75 -10.37
CA ALA A 83 -9.66 0.50 -9.91
C ALA A 83 -10.03 1.69 -10.82
N VAL A 84 -9.97 1.51 -12.14
CA VAL A 84 -10.38 2.54 -13.11
C VAL A 84 -11.89 2.82 -13.05
N GLN A 85 -12.72 1.81 -12.81
CA GLN A 85 -14.16 2.03 -12.61
C GLN A 85 -14.44 2.82 -11.31
N GLY A 86 -13.78 2.44 -10.21
CA GLY A 86 -13.91 3.09 -8.91
C GLY A 86 -13.46 4.55 -8.96
N VAL A 87 -12.29 4.84 -9.54
CA VAL A 87 -11.79 6.22 -9.64
C VAL A 87 -12.73 7.11 -10.45
N ASN A 88 -13.35 6.58 -11.52
CA ASN A 88 -14.32 7.35 -12.30
C ASN A 88 -15.57 7.70 -11.50
N LYS A 89 -16.09 6.78 -10.67
CA LYS A 89 -17.25 7.02 -9.79
C LYS A 89 -16.90 8.05 -8.71
N LEU A 90 -15.75 7.88 -8.04
CA LEU A 90 -15.26 8.82 -7.04
C LEU A 90 -15.21 10.26 -7.57
N ILE A 91 -14.73 10.43 -8.79
CA ILE A 91 -14.57 11.76 -9.40
C ILE A 91 -15.90 12.30 -9.91
N LYS A 92 -16.66 11.52 -10.68
CA LYS A 92 -17.84 12.02 -11.43
C LYS A 92 -19.10 12.03 -10.58
N ASP A 93 -19.32 10.97 -9.83
CA ASP A 93 -20.58 10.72 -9.12
C ASP A 93 -20.46 11.21 -7.68
N ASP A 94 -19.41 10.77 -6.98
CA ASP A 94 -19.23 11.11 -5.55
C ASP A 94 -18.64 12.51 -5.34
N LYS A 95 -17.93 13.04 -6.35
CA LYS A 95 -17.29 14.37 -6.36
C LYS A 95 -16.32 14.56 -5.19
N VAL A 96 -15.45 13.56 -4.98
CA VAL A 96 -14.43 13.61 -3.92
C VAL A 96 -13.36 14.67 -4.22
N VAL A 97 -12.79 15.25 -3.16
CA VAL A 97 -11.74 16.28 -3.30
C VAL A 97 -10.33 15.72 -3.37
N ALA A 98 -10.14 14.47 -2.94
CA ALA A 98 -8.87 13.74 -2.98
C ALA A 98 -9.14 12.24 -2.89
N ILE A 99 -8.15 11.43 -3.31
CA ILE A 99 -8.22 9.97 -3.32
C ILE A 99 -7.05 9.38 -2.54
N ILE A 100 -7.33 8.42 -1.67
CA ILE A 100 -6.33 7.60 -0.96
C ILE A 100 -6.29 6.20 -1.59
N GLY A 101 -5.10 5.64 -1.72
CA GLY A 101 -4.83 4.45 -2.53
C GLY A 101 -4.59 4.81 -4.00
N PRO A 102 -4.48 3.82 -4.91
CA PRO A 102 -4.72 2.39 -4.69
C PRO A 102 -3.71 1.65 -3.78
N SER A 103 -4.10 0.46 -3.31
CA SER A 103 -3.26 -0.47 -2.52
C SER A 103 -2.10 -1.06 -3.32
N THR A 104 -2.28 -1.31 -4.62
CA THR A 104 -1.29 -2.02 -5.45
C THR A 104 -0.64 -1.10 -6.47
N THR A 105 0.58 -1.44 -6.88
CA THR A 105 1.31 -0.68 -7.92
C THR A 105 0.55 -0.74 -9.25
N GLY A 106 -0.01 -1.91 -9.60
CA GLY A 106 -0.77 -2.09 -10.84
C GLY A 106 -2.00 -1.18 -10.89
N ASP A 107 -2.82 -1.20 -9.84
CA ASP A 107 -4.01 -0.36 -9.74
C ASP A 107 -3.63 1.13 -9.76
N SER A 108 -2.59 1.50 -9.02
CA SER A 108 -2.10 2.88 -8.98
C SER A 108 -1.71 3.37 -10.36
N MET A 109 -0.90 2.59 -11.10
CA MET A 109 -0.49 2.96 -12.45
C MET A 109 -1.69 3.09 -13.42
N ALA A 110 -2.73 2.26 -13.24
CA ALA A 110 -3.90 2.28 -14.10
C ALA A 110 -4.76 3.55 -13.93
N VAL A 111 -4.83 4.10 -12.71
CA VAL A 111 -5.68 5.27 -12.42
C VAL A 111 -4.96 6.62 -12.61
N ILE A 112 -3.63 6.64 -12.68
CA ILE A 112 -2.82 7.86 -12.84
C ILE A 112 -3.34 8.78 -13.98
N PRO A 113 -3.58 8.29 -15.21
CA PRO A 113 -4.05 9.15 -16.29
C PRO A 113 -5.41 9.80 -16.00
N VAL A 114 -6.26 9.14 -15.21
CA VAL A 114 -7.60 9.63 -14.86
C VAL A 114 -7.50 10.74 -13.82
N VAL A 115 -6.71 10.55 -12.76
CA VAL A 115 -6.58 11.54 -11.68
C VAL A 115 -5.80 12.78 -12.13
N GLU A 116 -4.76 12.62 -12.96
CA GLU A 116 -4.02 13.76 -13.54
C GLU A 116 -4.93 14.60 -14.46
N LYS A 117 -5.74 13.95 -15.31
CA LYS A 117 -6.68 14.67 -16.18
C LYS A 117 -7.77 15.39 -15.40
N ALA A 118 -8.22 14.81 -14.30
CA ALA A 118 -9.27 15.38 -13.44
C ALA A 118 -8.72 16.40 -12.43
N GLU A 119 -7.40 16.56 -12.34
CA GLU A 119 -6.74 17.41 -11.35
C GLU A 119 -7.12 17.06 -9.90
N ILE A 120 -7.32 15.77 -9.62
CA ILE A 120 -7.66 15.27 -8.28
C ILE A 120 -6.40 14.69 -7.63
N PRO A 121 -5.97 15.20 -6.46
CA PRO A 121 -4.87 14.62 -5.71
C PRO A 121 -5.11 13.15 -5.36
N MET A 122 -4.14 12.31 -5.68
CA MET A 122 -4.11 10.90 -5.32
C MET A 122 -2.88 10.59 -4.47
N ILE A 123 -3.09 9.93 -3.33
CA ILE A 123 -2.03 9.44 -2.46
C ILE A 123 -2.04 7.90 -2.48
N SER A 124 -1.18 7.32 -3.31
CA SER A 124 -1.04 5.87 -3.44
C SER A 124 -0.42 5.23 -2.18
N CYS A 125 -0.92 4.03 -1.84
CA CYS A 125 -0.34 3.18 -0.80
C CYS A 125 0.73 2.22 -1.35
N ALA A 126 0.98 2.23 -2.66
CA ALA A 126 1.84 1.27 -3.33
C ALA A 126 3.29 1.77 -3.50
N ALA A 127 4.22 0.82 -3.58
CA ALA A 127 5.65 1.09 -3.46
C ALA A 127 6.38 1.39 -4.79
N GLY A 128 5.82 1.05 -5.95
CA GLY A 128 6.52 1.13 -7.24
C GLY A 128 7.07 2.53 -7.55
N ILE A 129 8.33 2.64 -7.97
CA ILE A 129 8.99 3.93 -8.31
C ILE A 129 8.21 4.72 -9.37
N LYS A 130 7.71 4.04 -10.39
CA LYS A 130 7.03 4.65 -11.55
C LYS A 130 5.73 5.39 -11.19
N ILE A 131 5.18 5.16 -10.00
CA ILE A 131 4.01 5.89 -9.50
C ILE A 131 4.35 7.38 -9.39
N THR A 132 5.52 7.71 -8.85
CA THR A 132 5.93 9.09 -8.58
C THR A 132 7.11 9.58 -9.43
N ASP A 133 7.75 8.68 -10.20
CA ASP A 133 8.85 9.03 -11.10
C ASP A 133 8.52 8.67 -12.56
N PRO A 134 8.63 9.61 -13.52
CA PRO A 134 8.87 11.04 -13.31
C PRO A 134 7.76 11.67 -12.45
N VAL A 135 8.08 12.82 -11.85
CA VAL A 135 7.17 13.59 -10.98
C VAL A 135 5.89 13.92 -11.73
N LYS A 136 4.76 13.74 -11.05
CA LYS A 136 3.41 14.02 -11.54
C LYS A 136 2.76 15.01 -10.59
N LYS A 137 1.95 15.92 -11.10
CA LYS A 137 1.47 17.08 -10.33
C LYS A 137 0.48 16.68 -9.24
N TRP A 138 -0.34 15.67 -9.51
CA TRP A 138 -1.47 15.26 -8.68
C TRP A 138 -1.28 13.87 -8.05
N VAL A 139 -0.11 13.24 -8.23
CA VAL A 139 0.15 11.88 -7.73
C VAL A 139 1.29 11.86 -6.72
N PHE A 140 0.97 11.36 -5.53
CA PHE A 140 1.86 11.21 -4.41
C PHE A 140 1.84 9.75 -3.92
N LYS A 141 2.82 9.33 -3.12
CA LYS A 141 2.77 8.06 -2.38
C LYS A 141 3.38 8.17 -1.00
N THR A 142 2.95 7.30 -0.11
CA THR A 142 3.49 7.18 1.26
C THR A 142 4.41 5.99 1.44
N ALA A 143 4.22 4.92 0.65
CA ALA A 143 5.04 3.72 0.72
C ALA A 143 6.51 3.99 0.33
N GLN A 144 7.43 3.31 1.01
CA GLN A 144 8.85 3.42 0.68
C GLN A 144 9.11 2.93 -0.74
N ASN A 145 10.01 3.61 -1.42
CA ASN A 145 10.33 3.30 -2.81
C ASN A 145 11.05 1.95 -2.93
N ASP A 146 10.70 1.16 -3.95
CA ASP A 146 11.41 -0.07 -4.27
C ASP A 146 12.91 0.16 -4.54
N VAL A 147 13.27 1.32 -5.12
CA VAL A 147 14.67 1.77 -5.27
C VAL A 147 15.41 1.70 -3.93
N LEU A 148 14.83 2.30 -2.88
CA LEU A 148 15.44 2.37 -1.55
C LEU A 148 15.54 0.99 -0.90
N ALA A 149 14.53 0.14 -1.09
CA ALA A 149 14.54 -1.20 -0.55
C ALA A 149 15.61 -2.09 -1.22
N VAL A 150 15.74 -2.04 -2.55
CA VAL A 150 16.82 -2.73 -3.26
C VAL A 150 18.19 -2.24 -2.80
N THR A 151 18.40 -0.91 -2.75
CA THR A 151 19.64 -0.32 -2.25
C THR A 151 19.98 -0.82 -0.84
N LYS A 152 19.00 -0.95 0.06
CA LYS A 152 19.22 -1.43 1.43
C LYS A 152 19.59 -2.92 1.46
N ILE A 153 18.92 -3.75 0.67
CA ILE A 153 19.25 -5.18 0.53
C ILE A 153 20.67 -5.32 0.00
N TYR A 154 21.01 -4.66 -1.11
CA TYR A 154 22.33 -4.77 -1.72
C TYR A 154 23.46 -4.25 -0.84
N ARG A 155 23.28 -3.13 -0.13
CA ARG A 155 24.26 -2.68 0.87
C ARG A 155 24.45 -3.68 2.00
N TYR A 156 23.40 -4.37 2.42
CA TYR A 156 23.50 -5.41 3.43
C TYR A 156 24.31 -6.61 2.89
N LEU A 157 23.98 -7.09 1.69
CA LEU A 157 24.68 -8.20 1.05
C LEU A 157 26.17 -7.92 0.83
N GLN A 158 26.55 -6.71 0.40
CA GLN A 158 27.95 -6.30 0.29
C GLN A 158 28.71 -6.44 1.61
N LYS A 159 28.10 -6.04 2.74
CA LYS A 159 28.70 -6.19 4.08
C LYS A 159 28.90 -7.66 4.45
N GLN A 160 28.01 -8.53 3.98
CA GLN A 160 28.13 -9.99 4.13
C GLN A 160 29.08 -10.63 3.10
N LYS A 161 29.73 -9.83 2.24
CA LYS A 161 30.61 -10.30 1.15
C LYS A 161 29.88 -11.25 0.18
N ILE A 162 28.57 -11.06 0.02
CA ILE A 162 27.74 -11.76 -0.96
C ILE A 162 27.73 -10.95 -2.25
N ALA A 163 27.96 -11.63 -3.39
CA ALA A 163 27.95 -11.01 -4.72
C ALA A 163 27.06 -11.76 -5.72
N LYS A 164 26.86 -13.08 -5.57
CA LYS A 164 26.00 -13.87 -6.48
C LYS A 164 24.61 -14.03 -5.88
N VAL A 165 23.59 -13.50 -6.54
CA VAL A 165 22.20 -13.53 -6.05
C VAL A 165 21.28 -14.23 -7.04
N ALA A 166 20.28 -14.92 -6.50
CA ALA A 166 19.09 -15.32 -7.23
C ALA A 166 17.95 -14.36 -6.89
N ILE A 167 17.12 -14.01 -7.87
CA ILE A 167 15.90 -13.24 -7.64
C ILE A 167 14.67 -14.08 -7.98
N LEU A 168 13.66 -14.02 -7.12
CA LEU A 168 12.36 -14.69 -7.30
C LEU A 168 11.25 -13.67 -7.11
N THR A 169 10.60 -13.27 -8.20
CA THR A 169 9.69 -12.11 -8.18
C THR A 169 8.26 -12.46 -8.60
N VAL A 170 7.26 -11.87 -7.94
CA VAL A 170 5.85 -12.05 -8.35
C VAL A 170 5.60 -11.38 -9.70
N SER A 171 4.79 -11.98 -10.57
CA SER A 171 4.46 -11.44 -11.90
C SER A 171 3.31 -10.42 -11.89
N ASP A 172 3.37 -9.45 -10.97
CA ASP A 172 2.44 -8.31 -10.89
C ASP A 172 3.17 -6.96 -11.02
N GLY A 173 2.44 -5.85 -10.88
CA GLY A 173 3.03 -4.51 -10.98
C GLY A 173 4.10 -4.21 -9.92
N PHE A 174 4.00 -4.75 -8.70
CA PHE A 174 5.00 -4.56 -7.66
C PHE A 174 6.23 -5.42 -7.89
N GLY A 175 6.05 -6.69 -8.24
CA GLY A 175 7.15 -7.58 -8.56
C GLY A 175 7.91 -7.18 -9.82
N SER A 176 7.20 -6.71 -10.86
CA SER A 176 7.84 -6.18 -12.07
C SER A 176 8.70 -4.96 -11.79
N SER A 177 8.19 -4.01 -10.99
CA SER A 177 8.93 -2.81 -10.57
C SER A 177 10.16 -3.16 -9.73
N GLY A 178 10.00 -4.07 -8.75
CA GLY A 178 11.12 -4.57 -7.95
C GLY A 178 12.18 -5.31 -8.76
N ARG A 179 11.77 -6.18 -9.69
CA ARG A 179 12.67 -6.91 -10.59
C ARG A 179 13.50 -5.97 -11.45
N GLU A 180 12.88 -4.92 -11.99
CA GLU A 180 13.57 -3.87 -12.73
C GLU A 180 14.62 -3.19 -11.85
N GLN A 181 14.27 -2.82 -10.62
CA GLN A 181 15.22 -2.17 -9.70
C GLN A 181 16.37 -3.07 -9.27
N LEU A 182 16.12 -4.35 -8.99
CA LEU A 182 17.15 -5.35 -8.71
C LEU A 182 18.15 -5.40 -9.88
N LYS A 183 17.66 -5.49 -11.12
CA LYS A 183 18.52 -5.51 -12.31
C LYS A 183 19.30 -4.22 -12.52
N LEU A 184 18.63 -3.07 -12.42
CA LEU A 184 19.26 -1.77 -12.67
C LEU A 184 20.38 -1.46 -11.68
N GLN A 185 20.15 -1.73 -10.38
CA GLN A 185 21.13 -1.46 -9.33
C GLN A 185 22.21 -2.53 -9.23
N SER A 186 22.02 -3.72 -9.81
CA SER A 186 22.93 -4.86 -9.64
C SER A 186 24.41 -4.50 -9.92
N LYS A 187 24.69 -3.82 -11.03
CA LYS A 187 26.04 -3.43 -11.44
C LYS A 187 26.70 -2.45 -10.46
N GLU A 188 25.97 -1.44 -10.02
CA GLU A 188 26.47 -0.43 -9.06
C GLU A 188 26.91 -1.08 -7.74
N PHE A 189 26.17 -2.09 -7.31
CA PHE A 189 26.44 -2.80 -6.07
C PHE A 189 27.32 -4.05 -6.24
N GLY A 190 27.82 -4.32 -7.44
CA GLY A 190 28.64 -5.52 -7.72
C GLY A 190 27.89 -6.84 -7.52
N MET A 191 26.56 -6.82 -7.66
CA MET A 191 25.72 -8.02 -7.61
C MET A 191 25.67 -8.68 -8.99
N GLN A 192 25.91 -9.99 -9.03
CA GLN A 192 25.68 -10.84 -10.19
C GLN A 192 24.37 -11.59 -9.98
N ILE A 193 23.34 -11.28 -10.78
CA ILE A 193 22.09 -12.02 -10.78
C ILE A 193 22.31 -13.28 -11.63
N ILE A 194 22.45 -14.43 -10.97
CA ILE A 194 22.76 -15.70 -11.65
C ILE A 194 21.53 -16.58 -11.90
N SER A 195 20.41 -16.25 -11.26
CA SER A 195 19.10 -16.86 -11.50
C SER A 195 18.04 -15.77 -11.34
N ASP A 196 17.08 -15.76 -12.27
CA ASP A 196 16.03 -14.75 -12.35
C ASP A 196 14.71 -15.42 -12.68
N GLU A 197 14.01 -15.82 -11.63
CA GLU A 197 12.77 -16.57 -11.72
C GLU A 197 11.57 -15.68 -11.34
N THR A 198 10.40 -16.09 -11.82
CA THR A 198 9.13 -15.45 -11.51
C THR A 198 8.10 -16.47 -11.05
N TYR A 199 7.13 -16.02 -10.25
CA TYR A 199 5.96 -16.79 -9.87
C TYR A 199 4.68 -15.97 -10.04
N GLY A 200 3.56 -16.63 -10.32
CA GLY A 200 2.25 -16.03 -10.42
C GLY A 200 1.68 -15.61 -9.06
N PRO A 201 0.87 -14.54 -9.00
CA PRO A 201 0.24 -14.10 -7.74
C PRO A 201 -0.72 -15.15 -7.14
N LYS A 202 -1.16 -16.12 -7.95
CA LYS A 202 -2.05 -17.22 -7.55
C LYS A 202 -1.33 -18.57 -7.43
N ASP A 203 -0.02 -18.62 -7.66
CA ASP A 203 0.73 -19.87 -7.57
C ASP A 203 0.69 -20.40 -6.13
N ASP A 204 0.45 -21.71 -6.00
CA ASP A 204 0.37 -22.39 -4.71
C ASP A 204 1.69 -22.96 -4.23
N ASP A 205 2.65 -23.07 -5.14
CA ASP A 205 3.94 -23.68 -4.87
C ASP A 205 5.04 -23.07 -5.77
N MET A 206 6.24 -22.91 -5.20
CA MET A 206 7.40 -22.33 -5.89
C MET A 206 8.59 -23.31 -5.92
N THR A 207 8.35 -24.62 -5.74
CA THR A 207 9.43 -25.62 -5.66
C THR A 207 10.25 -25.73 -6.94
N VAL A 208 9.63 -25.54 -8.12
CA VAL A 208 10.32 -25.59 -9.40
C VAL A 208 11.36 -24.48 -9.50
N GLN A 209 10.96 -23.23 -9.24
CA GLN A 209 11.84 -22.07 -9.25
C GLN A 209 12.93 -22.22 -8.19
N LEU A 210 12.55 -22.64 -6.97
CA LEU A 210 13.49 -22.81 -5.86
C LEU A 210 14.48 -23.96 -6.08
N THR A 211 14.10 -25.01 -6.80
CA THR A 211 15.01 -26.10 -7.18
C THR A 211 16.08 -25.60 -8.15
N LYS A 212 15.69 -24.83 -9.18
CA LYS A 212 16.67 -24.18 -10.08
C LYS A 212 17.61 -23.25 -9.33
N ILE A 213 17.10 -22.49 -8.37
CA ILE A 213 17.91 -21.58 -7.54
C ILE A 213 18.87 -22.38 -6.65
N ARG A 214 18.41 -23.47 -6.02
CA ARG A 214 19.24 -24.36 -5.20
C ARG A 214 20.40 -24.95 -6.01
N ASP A 215 20.15 -25.33 -7.26
CA ASP A 215 21.13 -25.97 -8.14
C ASP A 215 22.01 -24.94 -8.87
N SER A 216 21.88 -23.65 -8.55
CA SER A 216 22.73 -22.56 -9.03
C SER A 216 23.85 -22.22 -8.03
N GLU A 217 24.77 -21.32 -8.41
CA GLU A 217 25.84 -20.83 -7.52
C GLU A 217 25.41 -19.69 -6.58
N ALA A 218 24.10 -19.58 -6.27
CA ALA A 218 23.55 -18.40 -5.61
C ALA A 218 23.94 -18.39 -4.13
N GLN A 219 24.43 -17.25 -3.67
CA GLN A 219 24.82 -17.04 -2.28
C GLN A 219 23.69 -16.41 -1.45
N ALA A 220 22.67 -15.84 -2.11
CA ALA A 220 21.46 -15.32 -1.49
C ALA A 220 20.28 -15.43 -2.45
N ILE A 221 19.08 -15.61 -1.89
CA ILE A 221 17.82 -15.50 -2.61
C ILE A 221 17.16 -14.18 -2.21
N ILE A 222 16.78 -13.37 -3.19
CA ILE A 222 15.95 -12.18 -2.96
C ILE A 222 14.56 -12.48 -3.51
N CYS A 223 13.61 -12.69 -2.62
CA CYS A 223 12.22 -12.85 -2.98
C CYS A 223 11.51 -11.50 -2.93
N TRP A 224 10.86 -11.13 -4.04
CA TRP A 224 10.18 -9.85 -4.18
C TRP A 224 8.71 -10.04 -4.51
N GLY A 225 7.86 -9.71 -3.55
CA GLY A 225 6.42 -9.70 -3.71
C GLY A 225 5.75 -9.36 -2.40
N THR A 226 4.45 -9.62 -2.32
CA THR A 226 3.68 -9.47 -1.10
C THR A 226 2.91 -10.76 -0.79
N ASN A 227 2.41 -10.91 0.44
CA ASN A 227 1.66 -12.10 0.84
C ASN A 227 0.52 -12.44 -0.15
N PRO A 228 0.16 -13.73 -0.31
CA PRO A 228 0.71 -14.90 0.39
C PRO A 228 1.96 -15.51 -0.26
N GLY A 229 2.36 -15.07 -1.45
CA GLY A 229 3.43 -15.69 -2.25
C GLY A 229 4.76 -15.84 -1.50
N PRO A 230 5.37 -14.77 -0.98
CA PRO A 230 6.61 -14.84 -0.21
C PRO A 230 6.54 -15.75 1.03
N ALA A 231 5.37 -15.85 1.68
CA ALA A 231 5.20 -16.78 2.80
C ALA A 231 5.22 -18.24 2.31
N LYS A 232 4.62 -18.54 1.15
CA LYS A 232 4.76 -19.84 0.48
C LYS A 232 6.22 -20.11 0.11
N VAL A 233 6.95 -19.12 -0.44
CA VAL A 233 8.39 -19.23 -0.73
C VAL A 233 9.19 -19.58 0.51
N ALA A 234 8.96 -18.90 1.63
CA ALA A 234 9.63 -19.18 2.91
C ALA A 234 9.40 -20.63 3.37
N ARG A 235 8.16 -21.12 3.28
CA ARG A 235 7.83 -22.53 3.58
C ARG A 235 8.50 -23.51 2.62
N ASN A 236 8.47 -23.25 1.32
CA ASN A 236 9.10 -24.12 0.32
C ASN A 236 10.63 -24.15 0.48
N VAL A 237 11.29 -23.03 0.78
CA VAL A 237 12.74 -22.98 1.08
C VAL A 237 13.08 -23.89 2.25
N LYS A 238 12.30 -23.80 3.34
CA LYS A 238 12.45 -24.68 4.51
C LYS A 238 12.20 -26.15 4.15
N GLN A 239 11.10 -26.45 3.46
CA GLN A 239 10.69 -27.80 3.05
C GLN A 239 11.74 -28.48 2.16
N LEU A 240 12.33 -27.74 1.23
CA LEU A 240 13.38 -28.22 0.32
C LEU A 240 14.77 -28.31 0.99
N GLY A 241 14.88 -27.90 2.26
CA GLY A 241 16.15 -27.90 2.98
C GLY A 241 17.19 -26.91 2.43
N ILE A 242 16.76 -25.89 1.67
CA ILE A 242 17.64 -24.91 1.05
C ILE A 242 18.35 -24.10 2.15
N LYS A 243 19.68 -24.06 2.07
CA LYS A 243 20.54 -23.36 3.05
C LYS A 243 20.96 -21.96 2.59
N ILE A 244 20.64 -21.59 1.35
CA ILE A 244 20.91 -20.26 0.82
C ILE A 244 20.06 -19.24 1.61
N PRO A 245 20.66 -18.18 2.19
CA PRO A 245 19.92 -17.20 2.98
C PRO A 245 18.86 -16.49 2.13
N LEU A 246 17.67 -16.34 2.70
CA LEU A 246 16.50 -15.75 2.07
C LEU A 246 16.26 -14.33 2.56
N TYR A 247 16.26 -13.40 1.61
CA TYR A 247 15.96 -11.99 1.82
C TYR A 247 14.64 -11.65 1.16
N MET A 248 13.84 -10.82 1.82
CA MET A 248 12.53 -10.40 1.33
C MET A 248 12.50 -8.91 1.01
N SER A 249 11.58 -8.52 0.12
CA SER A 249 11.23 -7.10 -0.02
C SER A 249 10.51 -6.58 1.21
N HIS A 250 10.39 -5.26 1.31
CA HIS A 250 9.61 -4.60 2.36
C HIS A 250 8.11 -4.96 2.32
N GLY A 251 7.63 -5.53 1.21
CA GLY A 251 6.22 -5.89 0.99
C GLY A 251 5.68 -6.99 1.92
N VAL A 252 6.54 -7.63 2.72
CA VAL A 252 6.14 -8.64 3.71
C VAL A 252 6.37 -8.20 5.15
N SER A 253 6.70 -6.92 5.39
CA SER A 253 6.96 -6.34 6.72
C SER A 253 5.69 -6.28 7.58
N SER A 254 5.16 -7.44 7.97
CA SER A 254 3.87 -7.58 8.65
C SER A 254 3.87 -8.81 9.56
N LYS A 255 3.09 -8.77 10.64
CA LYS A 255 2.83 -9.96 11.48
C LYS A 255 2.22 -11.10 10.65
N LYS A 256 1.39 -10.75 9.66
CA LYS A 256 0.73 -11.73 8.79
C LYS A 256 1.71 -12.59 8.01
N PHE A 257 2.84 -12.04 7.58
CA PHE A 257 3.89 -12.83 6.94
C PHE A 257 4.44 -13.90 7.88
N ILE A 258 4.75 -13.54 9.13
CA ILE A 258 5.27 -14.48 10.14
C ILE A 258 4.28 -15.62 10.39
N GLU A 259 2.99 -15.28 10.58
CA GLU A 259 1.92 -16.28 10.75
C GLU A 259 1.84 -17.23 9.55
N LEU A 260 1.88 -16.70 8.33
CA LEU A 260 1.75 -17.52 7.12
C LEU A 260 3.01 -18.36 6.87
N ALA A 261 4.20 -17.81 7.09
CA ALA A 261 5.46 -18.50 6.82
C ALA A 261 5.80 -19.55 7.90
N GLY A 262 5.25 -19.43 9.10
CA GLY A 262 5.53 -20.34 10.22
C GLY A 262 7.03 -20.40 10.53
N GLU A 263 7.55 -21.60 10.78
CA GLU A 263 9.00 -21.80 11.00
C GLU A 263 9.88 -21.37 9.83
N GLY A 264 9.31 -21.23 8.63
CA GLY A 264 10.04 -20.71 7.46
C GLY A 264 10.40 -19.23 7.58
N ALA A 265 9.78 -18.49 8.51
CA ALA A 265 10.07 -17.08 8.75
C ALA A 265 11.41 -16.84 9.45
N GLU A 266 11.91 -17.83 10.20
CA GLU A 266 13.05 -17.66 11.10
C GLU A 266 14.33 -17.31 10.33
N GLY A 267 15.03 -16.27 10.80
CA GLY A 267 16.27 -15.79 10.19
C GLY A 267 16.12 -15.01 8.87
N ILE A 268 14.90 -14.79 8.37
CA ILE A 268 14.66 -13.97 7.17
C ILE A 268 14.97 -12.50 7.47
N ILE A 269 15.67 -11.86 6.54
CA ILE A 269 16.05 -10.44 6.63
C ILE A 269 15.33 -9.66 5.52
N LEU A 270 14.82 -8.48 5.87
CA LEU A 270 14.14 -7.58 4.93
C LEU A 270 14.38 -6.11 5.31
N PRO A 271 14.32 -5.17 4.35
CA PRO A 271 14.28 -3.75 4.67
C PRO A 271 12.89 -3.38 5.18
N SER A 272 12.82 -2.64 6.27
CA SER A 272 11.56 -2.18 6.86
C SER A 272 11.62 -0.70 7.25
N GLY A 273 10.47 -0.05 7.26
CA GLY A 273 10.33 1.29 7.82
C GLY A 273 10.43 1.26 9.34
N LYS A 274 11.10 2.25 9.93
CA LYS A 274 11.28 2.38 11.39
C LYS A 274 9.97 2.30 12.19
N VAL A 275 8.89 2.82 11.62
CA VAL A 275 7.55 2.84 12.25
C VAL A 275 7.05 1.43 12.59
N ILE A 276 7.41 0.40 11.82
CA ILE A 276 6.95 -0.97 12.04
C ILE A 276 7.53 -1.59 13.33
N VAL A 277 8.67 -1.07 13.78
CA VAL A 277 9.37 -1.53 14.99
C VAL A 277 9.57 -0.37 15.97
N ALA A 278 8.68 0.63 15.95
CA ALA A 278 8.84 1.86 16.75
C ALA A 278 9.10 1.56 18.24
N ASP A 279 8.39 0.59 18.81
CA ASP A 279 8.53 0.18 20.21
C ASP A 279 9.87 -0.52 20.54
N GLN A 280 10.67 -0.85 19.52
CA GLN A 280 11.98 -1.51 19.66
C GLN A 280 13.15 -0.56 19.38
N LEU A 281 12.88 0.69 19.00
CA LEU A 281 13.91 1.69 18.72
C LEU A 281 14.33 2.40 20.03
N PRO A 282 15.62 2.80 20.15
CA PRO A 282 16.11 3.56 21.30
C PRO A 282 15.51 4.96 21.39
#